data_AF-A0A812LSA7-F1
#
_entry.id   AF-A0A812LSA7-F1
#
_cell.length_a   1.000
_cell.length_b   1.000
_cell.length_c   1.000
_cell.angle_alpha   90.00
_cell.angle_beta   90.00
_cell.angle_gamma   90.00
#
_symmetry.space_group_name_H-M   'P 1'
#
loop_
_entity.id
_entity.type
_entity.pdbx_description
1 polymer ?
#
loop_
_entity_poly.entity_id
_entity_poly.type
_entity_poly.pdbx_seq_one_letter_code
_entity_poly.pdbx_strand_id
1 'polypeptide(L)'
;MMSQAPESYDSGEESDSSTEAIRAANRLVQADLGELQNPPCTQSCPTNAIQTQQLIETREEMIGSMQVCVEYVEEGKNCDGSCTPCLFRHSQLGCPRGDACRYCHVHEIGANRVPHRPRKSLRHKIKKTAEDLLRRFDTSPERVHDELQVLASGSNFAINLLAGRVPRHRSAGVEVAKCGG
;
A
#
# COMPACT_ATOMS: atom_id res chain seq x y z
N MET A 1 13.12 -17.69 -56.66
CA MET A 1 11.95 -18.09 -55.86
C MET A 1 12.34 -19.35 -55.10
N MET A 2 12.87 -19.20 -53.88
CA MET A 2 13.26 -20.33 -53.03
C MET A 2 12.20 -20.49 -51.95
N SER A 3 11.35 -21.50 -52.13
CA SER A 3 10.33 -21.91 -51.17
C SER A 3 11.00 -22.70 -50.05
N GLN A 4 11.00 -22.16 -48.84
CA GLN A 4 11.44 -22.88 -47.64
C GLN A 4 10.23 -23.51 -46.96
N ALA A 5 10.34 -24.80 -46.66
CA ALA A 5 9.30 -25.59 -46.00
C ALA A 5 9.32 -25.34 -44.48
N PRO A 6 8.17 -25.45 -43.79
CA PRO A 6 8.10 -25.27 -42.35
C PRO A 6 8.65 -26.48 -41.61
N GLU A 7 9.63 -26.23 -40.73
CA GLU A 7 10.14 -27.20 -39.76
C GLU A 7 9.06 -27.49 -38.71
N SER A 8 8.66 -28.75 -38.62
CA SER A 8 7.75 -29.26 -37.60
C SER A 8 8.47 -29.34 -36.26
N TYR A 9 8.03 -28.52 -35.30
CA TYR A 9 8.57 -28.49 -33.95
C TYR A 9 7.87 -29.57 -33.09
N ASP A 10 8.63 -30.57 -32.69
CA ASP A 10 8.20 -31.66 -31.82
C ASP A 10 7.98 -31.14 -30.39
N SER A 11 6.72 -31.16 -29.96
CA SER A 11 6.31 -30.68 -28.63
C SER A 11 6.41 -31.85 -27.66
N GLY A 12 7.60 -32.05 -27.10
CA GLY A 12 7.85 -33.03 -26.05
C GLY A 12 6.95 -32.77 -24.84
N GLU A 13 6.12 -33.76 -24.49
CA GLU A 13 5.30 -33.80 -23.28
C GLU A 13 6.22 -34.00 -22.06
N GLU A 14 6.74 -32.91 -21.51
CA GLU A 14 7.40 -32.94 -20.19
C GLU A 14 6.33 -33.22 -19.12
N SER A 15 6.36 -34.44 -18.59
CA SER A 15 5.51 -34.88 -17.49
C SER A 15 5.96 -34.20 -16.20
N ASP A 16 5.11 -33.28 -15.71
CA ASP A 16 5.31 -32.44 -14.53
C ASP A 16 5.35 -33.23 -13.20
N SER A 17 6.47 -33.91 -12.94
CA SER A 17 6.87 -34.47 -11.64
C SER A 17 6.83 -33.43 -10.50
N SER A 18 6.96 -32.15 -10.84
CA SER A 18 6.90 -31.01 -9.92
C SER A 18 5.51 -30.80 -9.30
N THR A 19 4.43 -31.13 -10.02
CA THR A 19 3.05 -30.89 -9.54
C THR A 19 2.60 -31.92 -8.51
N GLU A 20 3.12 -33.13 -8.58
CA GLU A 20 2.78 -34.21 -7.64
C GLU A 20 3.43 -33.96 -6.27
N ALA A 21 4.66 -33.44 -6.23
CA ALA A 21 5.33 -33.03 -4.99
C ALA A 21 4.57 -31.93 -4.23
N ILE A 22 3.98 -30.96 -4.95
CA ILE A 22 3.18 -29.89 -4.34
C ILE A 22 1.87 -30.44 -3.75
N ARG A 23 1.22 -31.40 -4.43
CA ARG A 23 0.00 -32.05 -3.90
C ARG A 23 0.28 -32.91 -2.67
N ALA A 24 1.45 -33.54 -2.56
CA ALA A 24 1.85 -34.32 -1.39
C ALA A 24 2.08 -33.44 -0.16
N ALA A 25 2.75 -32.29 -0.31
CA ALA A 25 3.02 -31.36 0.81
C ALA A 25 1.73 -30.78 1.40
N ASN A 26 0.71 -30.48 0.57
CA ASN A 26 -0.55 -29.93 1.05
C ASN A 26 -1.40 -30.92 1.88
N ARG A 27 -1.22 -32.25 1.70
CA ARG A 27 -1.94 -33.25 2.54
C ARG A 27 -1.40 -33.31 3.96
N LEU A 28 -0.12 -33.06 4.19
CA LEU A 28 0.47 -33.11 5.53
C LEU A 28 0.01 -31.93 6.41
N VAL A 29 -0.29 -30.77 5.83
CA VAL A 29 -0.73 -29.58 6.59
C VAL A 29 -2.16 -29.73 7.10
N GLN A 30 -3.02 -30.52 6.45
CA GLN A 30 -4.42 -30.67 6.87
C GLN A 30 -4.63 -31.66 8.04
N ALA A 31 -3.62 -32.47 8.39
CA ALA A 31 -3.73 -33.43 9.49
C ALA A 31 -3.52 -32.82 10.89
N ASP A 32 -3.03 -31.58 10.98
CA ASP A 32 -2.50 -31.00 12.25
C ASP A 32 -3.37 -29.86 12.82
N LEU A 33 -4.61 -29.69 12.34
CA LEU A 33 -5.57 -28.69 12.84
C LEU A 33 -6.69 -29.28 13.73
N GLY A 34 -6.55 -30.54 14.14
CA GLY A 34 -7.41 -31.14 15.17
C GLY A 34 -6.89 -30.81 16.58
N GLU A 35 -7.75 -30.16 17.37
CA GLU A 35 -7.65 -30.04 18.85
C GLU A 35 -6.65 -29.06 19.46
N LEU A 36 -6.80 -27.76 19.16
CA LEU A 36 -6.46 -26.70 20.12
C LEU A 36 -7.69 -26.38 20.98
N GLN A 37 -8.00 -27.26 21.94
CA GLN A 37 -8.83 -26.89 23.08
C GLN A 37 -8.02 -25.93 23.96
N ASN A 38 -8.46 -24.67 24.03
CA ASN A 38 -7.90 -23.68 24.94
C ASN A 38 -8.02 -24.20 26.38
N PRO A 39 -6.91 -24.38 27.13
CA PRO A 39 -7.00 -24.76 28.53
C PRO A 39 -7.64 -23.61 29.33
N PRO A 40 -8.56 -23.89 30.26
CA PRO A 40 -9.07 -22.87 31.17
C PRO A 40 -7.91 -22.40 32.06
N CYS A 41 -7.53 -21.13 31.93
CA CYS A 41 -6.58 -20.48 32.82
C CYS A 41 -7.24 -20.34 34.21
N THR A 42 -6.96 -21.29 35.11
CA THR A 42 -7.40 -21.24 36.52
C THR A 42 -6.31 -20.74 37.46
N GLN A 43 -5.29 -20.04 36.96
CA GLN A 43 -4.29 -19.42 37.82
C GLN A 43 -4.50 -17.91 37.93
N SER A 44 -4.95 -17.51 39.12
CA SER A 44 -5.00 -16.15 39.61
C SER A 44 -3.63 -15.48 39.49
N CYS A 45 -3.42 -14.71 38.43
CA CYS A 45 -2.29 -13.80 38.35
C CYS A 45 -2.54 -12.62 39.33
N PRO A 46 -1.63 -12.35 40.29
CA PRO A 46 -1.74 -11.18 41.13
C PRO A 46 -1.52 -9.92 40.29
N THR A 47 -2.56 -9.09 40.22
CA THR A 47 -2.53 -7.74 39.69
C THR A 47 -1.56 -6.86 40.48
N ASN A 48 -0.37 -6.63 39.95
CA ASN A 48 0.44 -5.47 40.33
C ASN A 48 -0.14 -4.22 39.65
N ALA A 49 -1.23 -3.73 40.23
CA ALA A 49 -1.84 -2.46 39.91
C ALA A 49 -1.17 -1.35 40.73
N ILE A 50 0.05 -0.93 40.36
CA ILE A 50 0.64 0.30 40.91
C ILE A 50 1.40 1.05 39.80
N GLN A 51 0.94 2.28 39.53
CA GLN A 51 1.59 3.41 38.84
C GLN A 51 1.76 3.40 37.30
N THR A 52 0.65 3.58 36.57
CA THR A 52 0.66 4.12 35.19
C THR A 52 -0.25 5.34 34.99
N GLN A 53 -0.84 5.90 36.04
CA GLN A 53 -1.77 7.04 35.91
C GLN A 53 -1.11 8.42 35.82
N GLN A 54 0.19 8.59 36.04
CA GLN A 54 0.84 9.93 36.01
C GLN A 54 1.63 10.25 34.73
N LEU A 55 1.48 9.48 33.65
CA LEU A 55 2.20 9.71 32.38
C LEU A 55 1.31 9.92 31.15
N ILE A 56 0.00 10.10 31.35
CA ILE A 56 -0.97 10.36 30.28
C ILE A 56 -1.45 11.83 30.29
N GLU A 57 -1.36 12.53 31.42
CA GLU A 57 -1.93 13.89 31.56
C GLU A 57 -1.09 15.02 30.92
N THR A 58 0.14 14.78 30.45
CA THR A 58 0.94 15.83 29.77
C THR A 58 0.95 15.70 28.23
N ARG A 59 0.04 14.92 27.63
CA ARG A 59 -0.04 14.78 26.16
C ARG A 59 -1.31 15.35 25.53
N GLU A 60 -2.28 15.79 26.32
CA GLU A 60 -3.57 16.27 25.81
C GLU A 60 -3.60 17.80 25.56
N GLU A 61 -2.66 18.57 26.11
CA GLU A 61 -2.60 20.04 25.89
C GLU A 61 -1.78 20.48 24.66
N MET A 62 -1.11 19.57 23.93
CA MET A 62 -0.38 19.90 22.69
C MET A 62 -1.19 19.71 21.39
N ILE A 63 -2.51 19.48 21.49
CA ILE A 63 -3.42 19.30 20.33
C ILE A 63 -4.14 20.64 19.96
N GLY A 64 -3.84 21.74 20.64
CA GLY A 64 -4.55 23.02 20.50
C GLY A 64 -4.14 23.96 19.36
N SER A 65 -3.39 23.53 18.33
CA SER A 65 -2.97 24.44 17.25
C SER A 65 -2.78 23.74 15.91
N MET A 66 -3.86 23.15 15.38
CA MET A 66 -3.89 22.61 14.02
C MET A 66 -5.16 23.08 13.27
N GLN A 67 -5.31 24.40 13.17
CA GLN A 67 -5.96 25.08 12.04
C GLN A 67 -4.80 25.68 11.23
N VAL A 68 -4.71 25.54 9.91
CA VAL A 68 -5.66 26.11 8.94
C VAL A 68 -5.60 25.34 7.62
N CYS A 69 -6.75 24.87 7.11
CA CYS A 69 -6.93 24.72 5.66
C CYS A 69 -7.53 26.05 5.20
N VAL A 70 -6.67 26.97 4.73
CA VAL A 70 -7.13 28.29 4.27
C VAL A 70 -7.90 28.10 2.96
N GLU A 71 -9.08 28.71 2.91
CA GLU A 71 -10.07 28.71 1.84
C GLU A 71 -9.47 28.71 0.43
N TYR A 72 -9.78 27.69 -0.37
CA TYR A 72 -10.33 27.80 -1.73
C TYR A 72 -10.99 26.45 -2.05
N VAL A 73 -12.32 26.42 -1.90
CA VAL A 73 -13.16 25.22 -2.06
C VAL A 73 -13.55 25.12 -3.52
N GLU A 74 -12.95 24.17 -4.24
CA GLU A 74 -13.64 23.55 -5.38
C GLU A 74 -14.49 22.40 -4.85
N GLU A 75 -15.74 22.38 -5.31
CA GLU A 75 -16.88 21.66 -4.77
C GLU A 75 -16.60 20.14 -4.59
N GLY A 76 -16.70 19.65 -3.36
CA GLY A 76 -16.70 18.21 -3.06
C GLY A 76 -15.55 17.67 -2.19
N LYS A 77 -14.65 18.52 -1.68
CA LYS A 77 -13.61 18.10 -0.72
C LYS A 77 -14.01 18.42 0.71
N ASN A 78 -14.33 17.38 1.49
CA ASN A 78 -14.54 17.52 2.94
C ASN A 78 -13.25 18.03 3.60
N CYS A 79 -13.31 19.24 4.12
CA CYS A 79 -12.25 19.94 4.84
C CYS A 79 -12.44 19.88 6.37
N ASP A 80 -13.08 18.81 6.85
CA ASP A 80 -13.20 18.47 8.28
C ASP A 80 -11.90 17.89 8.88
N GLY A 81 -10.83 17.83 8.09
CA GLY A 81 -9.58 17.17 8.48
C GLY A 81 -9.66 15.64 8.48
N SER A 82 -10.79 15.05 8.06
CA SER A 82 -10.96 13.58 7.96
C SER A 82 -10.56 13.03 6.58
N CYS A 83 -10.21 13.89 5.63
CA CYS A 83 -9.95 13.46 4.27
C CYS A 83 -8.68 12.60 4.18
N THR A 84 -8.77 11.49 3.43
CA THR A 84 -7.64 10.59 3.22
C THR A 84 -6.69 11.20 2.19
N PRO A 85 -5.40 11.39 2.54
CA PRO A 85 -4.44 11.98 1.62
C PRO A 85 -4.11 11.01 0.48
N CYS A 86 -4.02 11.52 -0.74
CA CYS A 86 -3.61 10.73 -1.89
C CYS A 86 -2.19 10.21 -1.71
N LEU A 87 -1.97 8.95 -2.08
CA LEU A 87 -0.67 8.30 -2.10
C LEU A 87 0.34 9.08 -2.95
N PHE A 88 -0.11 9.64 -4.07
CA PHE A 88 0.73 10.35 -5.02
C PHE A 88 0.93 11.83 -4.70
N ARG A 89 0.45 12.33 -3.55
CA ARG A 89 0.62 13.75 -3.18
C ARG A 89 2.09 14.17 -3.07
N HIS A 90 2.96 13.24 -2.66
CA HIS A 90 4.42 13.46 -2.52
C HIS A 90 5.20 13.06 -3.76
N SER A 91 4.51 12.52 -4.78
CA SER A 91 5.13 12.20 -6.04
C SER A 91 5.41 13.48 -6.80
N GLN A 92 6.63 13.63 -7.32
CA GLN A 92 6.97 14.75 -8.22
C GLN A 92 6.13 14.72 -9.52
N LEU A 93 5.46 13.60 -9.82
CA LEU A 93 4.64 13.42 -11.01
C LEU A 93 3.18 13.81 -10.80
N GLY A 94 2.76 13.98 -9.56
CA GLY A 94 1.35 14.05 -9.22
C GLY A 94 0.62 12.71 -9.35
N CYS A 95 -0.68 12.76 -9.07
CA CYS A 95 -1.58 11.62 -9.20
C CYS A 95 -1.97 11.42 -10.68
N PRO A 96 -1.94 10.18 -11.22
CA PRO A 96 -2.34 9.93 -12.61
C PRO A 96 -3.82 10.27 -12.87
N ARG A 97 -4.67 10.29 -11.85
CA ARG A 97 -6.09 10.64 -11.97
C ARG A 97 -6.34 12.16 -11.96
N GLY A 98 -5.33 12.98 -11.69
CA GLY A 98 -5.47 14.45 -11.63
C GLY A 98 -6.64 14.89 -10.74
N ASP A 99 -7.52 15.73 -11.28
CA ASP A 99 -8.68 16.28 -10.57
C ASP A 99 -9.80 15.25 -10.37
N ALA A 100 -9.81 14.16 -11.14
CA ALA A 100 -10.72 13.02 -10.93
C ALA A 100 -10.29 12.13 -9.74
N CYS A 101 -9.20 12.46 -9.06
CA CYS A 101 -8.76 11.75 -7.87
C CYS A 101 -9.69 12.04 -6.68
N ARG A 102 -10.36 10.99 -6.17
CA ARG A 102 -11.21 11.06 -4.96
C ARG A 102 -10.45 11.28 -3.65
N TYR A 103 -9.12 11.34 -3.67
CA TYR A 103 -8.28 11.52 -2.49
C TYR A 103 -7.69 12.93 -2.43
N CYS A 104 -7.32 13.36 -1.23
CA CYS A 104 -6.90 14.74 -1.05
C CYS A 104 -5.43 14.98 -1.45
N HIS A 105 -5.21 15.97 -2.32
CA HIS A 105 -3.88 16.42 -2.74
C HIS A 105 -3.33 17.57 -1.87
N VAL A 106 -4.21 18.31 -1.19
CA VAL A 106 -3.84 19.50 -0.42
C VAL A 106 -3.80 19.14 1.05
N HIS A 107 -2.61 18.79 1.54
CA HIS A 107 -2.35 18.68 2.97
C HIS A 107 -0.97 19.21 3.25
N GLU A 108 -0.90 20.22 4.12
CA GLU A 108 0.36 20.61 4.74
C GLU A 108 0.88 19.41 5.54
N ILE A 109 2.13 19.03 5.29
CA ILE A 109 2.78 17.98 6.07
C ILE A 109 3.05 18.57 7.44
N GLY A 110 2.17 18.28 8.40
CA GLY A 110 2.47 18.52 9.81
C GLY A 110 3.85 17.93 10.15
N ALA A 111 4.60 18.62 11.01
CA ALA A 111 6.02 18.39 11.30
C ALA A 111 6.51 16.96 11.00
N ASN A 112 7.49 16.86 10.09
CA ASN A 112 8.16 15.62 9.65
C ASN A 112 8.73 14.83 10.83
N ARG A 113 7.88 14.08 11.53
CA ARG A 113 8.33 13.09 12.50
C ARG A 113 8.99 11.98 11.70
N VAL A 114 10.23 11.66 12.03
CA VAL A 114 10.94 10.51 11.46
C VAL A 114 10.07 9.28 11.76
N PRO A 115 9.43 8.67 10.74
CA PRO A 115 8.50 7.59 10.99
C PRO A 115 9.26 6.39 11.55
N HIS A 116 8.68 5.72 12.55
CA HIS A 116 9.25 4.48 13.06
C HIS A 116 9.42 3.50 11.90
N ARG A 117 10.67 3.06 11.68
CA ARG A 117 10.99 2.04 10.66
C ARG A 117 10.32 0.71 11.03
N PRO A 118 9.40 0.16 10.20
CA PRO A 118 8.73 -1.09 10.53
C PRO A 118 9.70 -2.28 10.61
N ARG A 119 9.30 -3.36 11.29
CA ARG A 119 10.09 -4.61 11.38
C ARG A 119 10.35 -5.22 9.98
N LYS A 120 11.45 -5.97 9.85
CA LYS A 120 11.90 -6.56 8.55
C LYS A 120 10.81 -7.41 7.88
N SER A 121 10.13 -8.27 8.64
CA SER A 121 9.05 -9.13 8.14
C SER A 121 7.88 -8.33 7.57
N LEU A 122 7.44 -7.27 8.26
CA LEU A 122 6.36 -6.40 7.79
C LEU A 122 6.76 -5.64 6.52
N ARG A 123 7.99 -5.11 6.45
CA ARG A 123 8.50 -4.47 5.22
C ARG A 123 8.51 -5.43 4.04
N HIS A 124 8.90 -6.69 4.26
CA HIS A 124 8.91 -7.71 3.22
C HIS A 124 7.49 -8.04 2.74
N LYS A 125 6.52 -8.18 3.66
CA LYS A 125 5.10 -8.37 3.32
C LYS A 125 4.56 -7.21 2.50
N ILE A 126 4.74 -5.97 2.95
CA ILE A 126 4.27 -4.76 2.24
C ILE A 126 4.91 -4.69 0.84
N LYS A 127 6.21 -4.94 0.73
CA LYS A 127 6.91 -4.92 -0.56
C LYS A 127 6.35 -5.98 -1.51
N LYS A 128 6.18 -7.22 -1.05
CA LYS A 128 5.63 -8.30 -1.84
C LYS A 128 4.20 -7.99 -2.30
N THR A 129 3.34 -7.51 -1.39
CA THR A 129 1.96 -7.14 -1.73
C THR A 129 1.91 -6.00 -2.76
N ALA A 130 2.75 -4.98 -2.62
CA ALA A 130 2.84 -3.89 -3.59
C ALA A 130 3.31 -4.38 -4.97
N GLU A 131 4.34 -5.23 -5.01
CA GLU A 131 4.85 -5.82 -6.25
C GLU A 131 3.82 -6.74 -6.92
N ASP A 132 3.09 -7.55 -6.15
CA ASP A 132 2.01 -8.41 -6.65
C ASP A 132 0.85 -7.59 -7.24
N LEU A 133 0.46 -6.48 -6.59
CA LEU A 133 -0.55 -5.56 -7.12
C LEU A 133 -0.09 -4.93 -8.43
N LEU A 134 1.13 -4.39 -8.49
CA LEU A 134 1.64 -3.79 -9.73
C LEU A 134 1.76 -4.81 -10.87
N ARG A 135 2.18 -6.04 -10.56
CA ARG A 135 2.30 -7.13 -11.55
C ARG A 135 0.96 -7.55 -12.14
N ARG A 136 -0.11 -7.56 -11.34
CA ARG A 136 -1.45 -7.99 -11.80
C ARG A 136 -2.11 -7.02 -12.78
N PHE A 137 -1.74 -5.74 -12.75
CA PHE A 137 -2.40 -4.68 -13.53
C PHE A 137 -1.45 -4.05 -14.55
N ASP A 138 -0.56 -4.85 -15.13
CA ASP A 138 0.39 -4.45 -16.18
C ASP A 138 1.23 -3.22 -15.83
N THR A 139 1.54 -3.02 -14.54
CA THR A 139 2.27 -1.84 -14.03
C THR A 139 1.52 -0.51 -14.25
N SER A 140 0.21 -0.51 -14.55
CA SER A 140 -0.58 0.71 -14.69
C SER A 140 -0.99 1.24 -13.29
N PRO A 141 -0.36 2.29 -12.77
CA PRO A 141 -0.65 2.79 -11.41
C PRO A 141 -2.06 3.36 -11.28
N GLU A 142 -2.70 3.75 -12.40
CA GLU A 142 -4.04 4.33 -12.42
C GLU A 142 -5.12 3.31 -12.08
N ARG A 143 -4.98 2.08 -12.59
CA ARG A 143 -5.92 0.97 -12.36
C ARG A 143 -5.83 0.45 -10.93
N VAL A 144 -4.62 0.37 -10.38
CA VAL A 144 -4.35 -0.10 -9.01
C VAL A 144 -4.33 1.01 -7.95
N HIS A 145 -4.68 2.23 -8.34
CA HIS A 145 -4.55 3.38 -7.47
C HIS A 145 -5.34 3.19 -6.16
N ASP A 146 -6.53 2.60 -6.19
CA ASP A 146 -7.36 2.42 -5.00
C ASP A 146 -6.81 1.34 -4.06
N GLU A 147 -6.35 0.21 -4.59
CA GLU A 147 -5.73 -0.87 -3.84
C GLU A 147 -4.41 -0.42 -3.22
N LEU A 148 -3.60 0.33 -3.98
CA LEU A 148 -2.37 0.92 -3.48
C LEU A 148 -2.64 1.97 -2.40
N GLN A 149 -3.73 2.74 -2.54
CA GLN A 149 -4.15 3.70 -1.52
C GLN A 149 -4.54 3.00 -0.21
N VAL A 150 -5.26 1.88 -0.28
CA VAL A 150 -5.62 1.08 0.90
C VAL A 150 -4.36 0.48 1.56
N LEU A 151 -3.41 0.00 0.77
CA LEU A 151 -2.13 -0.48 1.31
C LEU A 151 -1.33 0.65 1.98
N ALA A 152 -1.39 1.85 1.40
CA ALA A 152 -0.66 3.02 1.85
C ALA A 152 -1.24 3.65 3.12
N SER A 153 -2.57 3.66 3.27
CA SER A 153 -3.24 4.24 4.44
C SER A 153 -2.85 3.52 5.74
N GLY A 154 -2.50 2.24 5.68
CA GLY A 154 -2.03 1.47 6.83
C GLY A 154 -0.52 1.61 7.15
N SER A 155 0.30 2.26 6.31
CA SER A 155 1.75 2.28 6.52
C SER A 155 2.49 3.40 5.80
N ASN A 156 3.18 4.26 6.56
CA ASN A 156 4.12 5.25 6.03
C ASN A 156 5.25 4.61 5.19
N PHE A 157 5.63 3.38 5.50
CA PHE A 157 6.62 2.66 4.68
C PHE A 157 6.07 2.32 3.29
N ALA A 158 4.78 1.96 3.19
CA ALA A 158 4.15 1.71 1.89
C ALA A 158 4.09 2.98 1.05
N ILE A 159 3.75 4.12 1.66
CA ILE A 159 3.75 5.44 0.97
C ILE A 159 5.12 5.72 0.36
N ASN A 160 6.20 5.65 1.16
CA ASN A 160 7.56 5.92 0.70
C ASN A 160 8.05 4.90 -0.33
N LEU A 161 7.67 3.62 -0.18
CA LEU A 161 8.01 2.57 -1.12
C LEU A 161 7.40 2.85 -2.51
N LEU A 162 6.11 3.22 -2.54
CA LEU A 162 5.36 3.44 -3.77
C LEU A 162 5.76 4.75 -4.47
N ALA A 163 6.07 5.80 -3.70
CA ALA A 163 6.60 7.05 -4.23
C ALA A 163 7.90 6.86 -5.04
N GLY A 164 8.72 5.86 -4.70
CA GLY A 164 9.95 5.54 -5.43
C GLY A 164 9.79 4.55 -6.59
N ARG A 165 8.61 3.92 -6.75
CA ARG A 165 8.42 2.82 -7.71
C ARG A 165 7.57 3.19 -8.91
N VAL A 166 6.65 4.13 -8.78
CA VAL A 166 5.82 4.53 -9.91
C VAL A 166 6.67 5.37 -10.87
N PRO A 167 6.92 4.87 -12.09
CA PRO A 167 7.80 5.54 -13.03
C PRO A 167 7.27 6.92 -13.34
N ARG A 168 8.21 7.83 -13.60
CA ARG A 168 7.92 9.12 -14.19
C ARG A 168 7.27 8.87 -15.55
N HIS A 169 5.95 8.89 -15.61
CA HIS A 169 5.28 9.33 -16.82
C HIS A 169 5.80 10.74 -17.03
N ARG A 170 6.89 10.86 -17.80
CA ARG A 170 7.16 12.06 -18.57
C ARG A 170 5.86 12.27 -19.30
N SER A 171 5.09 13.25 -18.88
CA SER A 171 3.96 13.75 -19.65
C SER A 171 4.51 13.92 -21.05
N ALA A 172 4.20 12.97 -21.94
CA ALA A 172 4.60 13.05 -23.33
C ALA A 172 3.98 14.36 -23.79
N GLY A 173 4.83 15.35 -24.07
CA GLY A 173 4.51 16.78 -23.99
C GLY A 173 3.04 17.09 -24.24
N VAL A 174 2.28 17.28 -23.17
CA VAL A 174 1.07 18.08 -23.27
C VAL A 174 1.60 19.47 -23.55
N GLU A 175 1.68 19.80 -24.83
CA GLU A 175 1.98 21.14 -25.31
C GLU A 175 0.91 22.02 -24.66
N VAL A 176 1.29 22.73 -23.59
CA VAL A 176 0.40 23.67 -22.91
C VAL A 176 0.04 24.69 -23.96
N ALA A 177 -1.16 24.56 -24.53
CA ALA A 177 -1.69 25.49 -25.49
C ALA A 177 -1.63 26.87 -24.85
N LYS A 178 -0.68 27.70 -25.29
CA LYS A 178 -0.62 29.11 -24.90
C LYS A 178 -1.90 29.74 -25.46
N CYS A 179 -2.85 30.05 -24.58
CA CYS A 179 -3.96 30.93 -24.91
C CYS A 179 -3.34 32.31 -25.19
N GLY A 180 -3.00 32.57 -26.45
CA GLY A 180 -2.56 33.87 -26.92
C GLY A 180 -3.75 34.81 -26.94
N GLY A 181 -3.67 35.88 -26.15
CA GLY A 181 -4.48 37.09 -26.31
C GLY A 181 -3.88 38.05 -27.32
#